data_AF-A0A9P5YZ62-F1
#
_entry.id   AF-A0A9P5YZ62-F1
#
_cell.length_a   1.000
_cell.length_b   1.000
_cell.length_c   1.000
_cell.angle_alpha   90.00
_cell.angle_beta   90.00
_cell.angle_gamma   90.00
#
_symmetry.space_group_name_H-M   'P 1'
#
loop_
_entity.id
_entity.type
_entity.pdbx_description
1 polymer ?
#
loop_
_entity_poly.entity_id
_entity_poly.type
_entity_poly.pdbx_seq_one_letter_code
_entity_poly.pdbx_strand_id
1 'polypeptide(L)'
;MERGLLPTRRSFELFDASATRSRARSSLGNLHSNASTVSWHPKLTLYRLLVITATVGLGIAKAATSYLNFTYASITLEWILGVVVVLFLHLLGTYENPKTRRLRWLFSVDYMEYLWKVLETFTSFKRPLYRSDEHDVWPVPWSVNPSRHRPPITAYRVLVTLIVSTFGVVKWALLIVGFQVEATTMECVFAVVIATCVYWLGLYEESAFRTYPSFFHVDYTDHLVFGLRQASSIGEFFLHLLGIAFASAWFVFASWFIIRMWVTNWLRSGTSYTAPELWTHMLILNLMALVAISAVFGAAVILNSMFVLYGGGTVSGVRYIARMAGYTEGLPPFLHLGERTSFALRVSFRHAVRTPFYAAVLSLFSFCTIACIWILVGCWSIFLDVLNAEWYFVCLFVIACLIAVPAALLVLFYIPLGFYNCLKAFCADFFTDGPDSIYLLAQKGNTRHQL
;
A
#
# COMPACT_ATOMS: atom_id res chain seq x y z
N MET A 1 -82.62 20.27 24.70
CA MET A 1 -83.64 19.36 24.13
C MET A 1 -83.46 19.43 22.63
N GLU A 2 -83.10 18.44 21.83
CA GLU A 2 -82.97 16.97 21.89
C GLU A 2 -81.79 16.63 20.94
N ARG A 3 -80.83 15.76 21.32
CA ARG A 3 -80.68 14.37 20.83
C ARG A 3 -81.12 14.23 19.36
N GLY A 4 -80.26 13.95 18.38
CA GLY A 4 -79.15 13.01 18.34
C GLY A 4 -79.40 12.07 17.17
N LEU A 5 -78.38 11.77 16.34
CA LEU A 5 -78.29 10.58 15.49
C LEU A 5 -76.89 10.57 14.84
N LEU A 6 -75.99 9.80 15.47
CA LEU A 6 -74.68 9.45 14.93
C LEU A 6 -74.86 8.37 13.85
N PRO A 7 -74.12 8.45 12.71
CA PRO A 7 -74.15 7.39 11.73
C PRO A 7 -73.36 6.17 12.22
N THR A 8 -74.06 5.05 12.12
CA THR A 8 -73.73 3.68 12.46
C THR A 8 -72.37 3.26 11.91
N ARG A 9 -71.48 2.91 12.85
CA ARG A 9 -70.20 2.21 12.67
C ARG A 9 -70.42 0.92 11.88
N ARG A 10 -70.22 0.96 10.56
CA ARG A 10 -70.12 -0.24 9.72
C ARG A 10 -68.84 -0.99 10.11
N SER A 11 -69.04 -2.15 10.71
CA SER A 11 -68.07 -3.23 10.82
C SER A 11 -67.46 -3.50 9.45
N PHE A 12 -66.21 -3.09 9.27
CA PHE A 12 -65.36 -3.61 8.21
C PHE A 12 -65.22 -5.11 8.45
N GLU A 13 -65.91 -5.89 7.62
CA GLU A 13 -65.59 -7.30 7.44
C GLU A 13 -64.13 -7.36 7.03
N LEU A 14 -63.29 -7.79 7.97
CA LEU A 14 -61.91 -8.14 7.77
C LEU A 14 -61.92 -9.39 6.88
N PHE A 15 -62.14 -9.18 5.58
CA PHE A 15 -62.08 -10.21 4.57
C PHE A 15 -60.68 -10.79 4.63
N ASP A 16 -60.61 -12.06 5.04
CA ASP A 16 -59.38 -12.77 5.35
C ASP A 16 -58.60 -13.09 4.05
N ALA A 17 -58.07 -12.05 3.42
CA ALA A 17 -57.24 -12.09 2.21
C ALA A 17 -55.86 -12.74 2.47
N SER A 18 -55.60 -13.17 3.70
CA SER A 18 -54.39 -13.90 4.09
C SER A 18 -54.44 -15.36 3.64
N ALA A 19 -55.63 -15.98 3.62
CA ALA A 19 -55.79 -17.41 3.32
C ALA A 19 -55.74 -17.73 1.81
N THR A 20 -56.21 -16.82 0.94
CA THR A 20 -56.15 -17.02 -0.53
C THR A 20 -54.76 -16.76 -1.11
N ARG A 21 -53.91 -16.01 -0.41
CA ARG A 21 -52.54 -15.70 -0.85
C ARG A 21 -51.57 -16.87 -0.69
N SER A 22 -51.84 -17.81 0.23
CA SER A 22 -50.95 -18.97 0.45
C SER A 22 -51.13 -20.06 -0.62
N ARG A 23 -52.36 -20.28 -1.12
CA ARG A 23 -52.63 -21.27 -2.18
C ARG A 23 -52.17 -20.84 -3.57
N ALA A 24 -52.19 -19.54 -3.89
CA ALA A 24 -51.61 -19.06 -5.14
C ALA A 24 -50.08 -19.17 -5.17
N ARG A 25 -49.42 -19.06 -4.00
CA ARG A 25 -47.96 -19.16 -3.86
C ARG A 25 -47.42 -20.57 -4.08
N SER A 26 -48.18 -21.61 -3.74
CA SER A 26 -47.74 -23.00 -3.92
C SER A 26 -47.83 -23.49 -5.37
N SER A 27 -48.75 -22.95 -6.18
CA SER A 27 -48.82 -23.29 -7.62
C SER A 27 -47.78 -22.55 -8.48
N LEU A 28 -47.37 -21.33 -8.10
CA LEU A 28 -46.32 -20.58 -8.80
C LEU A 28 -44.91 -21.12 -8.51
N GLY A 29 -44.71 -21.79 -7.37
CA GLY A 29 -43.42 -22.37 -6.99
C GLY A 29 -42.99 -23.57 -7.85
N ASN A 30 -43.95 -24.34 -8.39
CA ASN A 30 -43.65 -25.55 -9.15
C ASN A 30 -43.51 -25.34 -10.67
N LEU A 31 -43.87 -24.17 -11.20
CA LEU A 31 -43.58 -23.80 -12.60
C LEU A 31 -42.19 -23.16 -12.77
N HIS A 32 -41.47 -22.89 -11.68
CA HIS A 32 -40.16 -22.24 -11.71
C HIS A 32 -38.97 -23.24 -11.76
N SER A 33 -39.22 -24.53 -11.54
CA SER A 33 -38.15 -25.55 -11.46
C SER A 33 -37.69 -26.11 -12.81
N ASN A 34 -38.44 -25.88 -13.90
CA ASN A 34 -38.06 -26.29 -15.26
C ASN A 34 -37.77 -25.11 -16.20
N ALA A 35 -37.74 -23.87 -15.70
CA ALA A 35 -37.20 -22.75 -16.44
C ALA A 35 -35.69 -22.94 -16.50
N SER A 36 -35.20 -23.58 -17.56
CA SER A 36 -33.79 -23.62 -17.92
C SER A 36 -33.22 -22.22 -17.69
N THR A 37 -32.25 -22.11 -16.78
CA THR A 37 -31.69 -20.83 -16.34
C THR A 37 -31.09 -20.14 -17.56
N VAL A 38 -31.86 -19.23 -18.18
CA VAL A 38 -31.40 -18.45 -19.33
C VAL A 38 -30.19 -17.66 -18.88
N SER A 39 -29.03 -17.92 -19.48
CA SER A 39 -27.80 -17.22 -19.12
C SER A 39 -27.92 -15.76 -19.53
N TRP A 40 -27.51 -14.86 -18.64
CA TRP A 40 -27.41 -13.45 -18.96
C TRP A 40 -26.06 -13.16 -19.61
N HIS A 41 -26.09 -12.37 -20.69
CA HIS A 41 -24.88 -11.91 -21.37
C HIS A 41 -24.99 -10.42 -21.71
N PRO A 42 -23.90 -9.65 -21.58
CA PRO A 42 -23.91 -8.21 -21.87
C PRO A 42 -24.19 -7.94 -23.35
N LYS A 43 -24.92 -6.86 -23.65
CA LYS A 43 -25.15 -6.42 -25.03
C LYS A 43 -23.84 -5.96 -25.65
N LEU A 44 -23.60 -6.35 -26.90
CA LEU A 44 -22.51 -5.79 -27.69
C LEU A 44 -23.06 -4.64 -28.53
N THR A 45 -23.09 -3.44 -27.98
CA THR A 45 -23.56 -2.25 -28.70
C THR A 45 -22.51 -1.77 -29.71
N LEU A 46 -22.89 -0.92 -30.69
CA LEU A 46 -21.91 -0.37 -31.63
C LEU A 46 -20.86 0.47 -30.90
N TYR A 47 -21.26 1.20 -29.86
CA TYR A 47 -20.32 1.91 -28.99
C TYR A 47 -19.28 0.97 -28.38
N ARG A 48 -19.73 -0.13 -27.76
CA ARG A 48 -18.83 -1.11 -27.13
C ARG A 48 -17.91 -1.78 -28.16
N LEU A 49 -18.43 -2.06 -29.36
CA LEU A 49 -17.64 -2.55 -30.49
C LEU A 49 -16.59 -1.53 -30.92
N LEU A 50 -16.92 -0.23 -30.98
CA LEU A 50 -15.97 0.85 -31.27
C LEU A 50 -14.86 0.94 -30.21
N VAL A 51 -15.21 0.81 -28.93
CA VAL A 51 -14.21 0.81 -27.84
C VAL A 51 -13.25 -0.37 -27.99
N ILE A 52 -13.77 -1.58 -28.22
CA ILE A 52 -12.96 -2.79 -28.40
C ILE A 52 -12.09 -2.68 -29.66
N THR A 53 -12.69 -2.33 -30.79
CA THR A 53 -11.97 -2.22 -32.07
C THR A 53 -10.93 -1.11 -32.07
N ALA A 54 -11.20 0.04 -31.45
CA ALA A 54 -10.21 1.09 -31.26
C ALA A 54 -9.05 0.63 -30.39
N THR A 55 -9.33 -0.08 -29.27
CA THR A 55 -8.30 -0.59 -28.37
C THR A 55 -7.41 -1.62 -29.06
N VAL A 56 -8.01 -2.59 -29.75
CA VAL A 56 -7.31 -3.63 -30.52
C VAL A 56 -6.54 -3.00 -31.69
N GLY A 57 -7.18 -2.12 -32.46
CA GLY A 57 -6.58 -1.48 -33.63
C GLY A 57 -5.40 -0.59 -33.28
N LEU A 58 -5.51 0.21 -32.21
CA LEU A 58 -4.41 1.02 -31.68
C LEU A 58 -3.25 0.15 -31.18
N GLY A 59 -3.54 -0.92 -30.45
CA GLY A 59 -2.53 -1.86 -29.97
C GLY A 59 -1.77 -2.52 -31.12
N ILE A 60 -2.48 -3.01 -32.15
CA ILE A 60 -1.88 -3.62 -33.35
C ILE A 60 -1.08 -2.59 -34.14
N ALA A 61 -1.62 -1.39 -34.37
CA ALA A 61 -0.92 -0.32 -35.11
C ALA A 61 0.38 0.08 -34.40
N LYS A 62 0.32 0.24 -33.06
CA LYS A 62 1.51 0.51 -32.25
C LYS A 62 2.54 -0.60 -32.39
N ALA A 63 2.12 -1.86 -32.20
CA ALA A 63 3.02 -3.00 -32.34
C ALA A 63 3.67 -3.05 -33.73
N ALA A 64 2.88 -2.92 -34.80
CA ALA A 64 3.38 -2.92 -36.17
C ALA A 64 4.40 -1.80 -36.42
N THR A 65 4.10 -0.56 -36.00
CA THR A 65 5.05 0.56 -36.14
C THR A 65 6.32 0.39 -35.33
N SER A 66 6.23 -0.19 -34.13
CA SER A 66 7.40 -0.52 -33.32
C SER A 66 8.26 -1.63 -33.95
N TYR A 67 7.64 -2.68 -34.51
CA TYR A 67 8.34 -3.75 -35.23
C TYR A 67 9.05 -3.23 -36.49
N LEU A 68 8.48 -2.23 -37.17
CA LEU A 68 9.08 -1.58 -38.33
C LEU A 68 10.13 -0.52 -37.97
N ASN A 69 10.49 -0.38 -36.69
CA ASN A 69 11.43 0.63 -36.17
C ASN A 69 11.00 2.09 -36.41
N PHE A 70 9.70 2.35 -36.59
CA PHE A 70 9.16 3.72 -36.68
C PHE A 70 8.83 4.28 -35.30
N THR A 71 9.87 4.57 -34.52
CA THR A 71 9.75 5.04 -33.13
C THR A 71 8.90 6.31 -33.00
N TYR A 72 9.12 7.30 -33.87
CA TYR A 72 8.32 8.53 -33.88
C TYR A 72 6.84 8.26 -34.16
N ALA A 73 6.53 7.40 -35.13
CA ALA A 73 5.15 7.05 -35.46
C ALA A 73 4.47 6.35 -34.27
N SER A 74 5.14 5.39 -33.64
CA SER A 74 4.66 4.67 -32.46
C SER A 74 4.36 5.62 -31.29
N ILE A 75 5.27 6.58 -31.02
CA ILE A 75 5.07 7.63 -30.01
C ILE A 75 3.88 8.52 -30.37
N THR A 76 3.77 8.98 -31.63
CA THR A 76 2.63 9.83 -32.03
C THR A 76 1.28 9.11 -31.96
N LEU A 77 1.24 7.82 -32.29
CA LEU A 77 0.04 6.99 -32.15
C LEU A 77 -0.40 6.89 -30.68
N GLU A 78 0.55 6.71 -29.77
CA GLU A 78 0.28 6.63 -28.33
C GLU A 78 -0.26 7.97 -27.79
N TRP A 79 0.44 9.07 -28.06
CA TRP A 79 0.10 10.36 -27.45
C TRP A 79 -1.09 11.04 -28.10
N ILE A 80 -1.15 11.08 -29.43
CA ILE A 80 -2.17 11.86 -30.14
C ILE A 80 -3.39 10.99 -30.35
N LEU A 81 -3.21 9.83 -30.98
CA LEU A 81 -4.34 8.98 -31.36
C LEU A 81 -4.95 8.30 -30.12
N GLY A 82 -4.12 7.82 -29.20
CA GLY A 82 -4.57 7.28 -27.91
C GLY A 82 -5.39 8.28 -27.11
N VAL A 83 -4.86 9.48 -26.84
CA VAL A 83 -5.57 10.47 -26.02
C VAL A 83 -6.83 10.99 -26.72
N VAL A 84 -6.75 11.35 -28.00
CA VAL A 84 -7.90 11.92 -28.74
C VAL A 84 -9.01 10.88 -28.89
N VAL A 85 -8.69 9.63 -29.26
CA VAL A 85 -9.70 8.58 -29.41
C VAL A 85 -10.30 8.19 -28.07
N VAL A 86 -9.50 8.05 -27.01
CA VAL A 86 -10.03 7.73 -25.67
C VAL A 86 -10.93 8.85 -25.16
N LEU A 87 -10.54 10.13 -25.31
CA LEU A 87 -11.39 11.26 -24.93
C LEU A 87 -12.68 11.28 -25.74
N PHE A 88 -12.61 11.08 -27.05
CA PHE A 88 -13.79 11.02 -27.91
C PHE A 88 -14.73 9.88 -27.49
N LEU A 89 -14.21 8.67 -27.28
CA LEU A 89 -14.99 7.52 -26.81
C LEU A 89 -15.55 7.74 -25.41
N HIS A 90 -14.81 8.40 -24.53
CA HIS A 90 -15.29 8.76 -23.20
C HIS A 90 -16.46 9.75 -23.30
N LEU A 91 -16.33 10.81 -24.11
CA LEU A 91 -17.40 11.76 -24.37
C LEU A 91 -18.62 11.05 -24.97
N LEU A 92 -18.44 10.15 -25.93
CA LEU A 92 -19.52 9.32 -26.46
C LEU A 92 -20.21 8.51 -25.35
N GLY A 93 -19.44 7.87 -24.47
CA GLY A 93 -19.98 7.11 -23.33
C GLY A 93 -20.85 7.95 -22.41
N THR A 94 -20.57 9.25 -22.25
CA THR A 94 -21.47 10.14 -21.47
C THR A 94 -22.87 10.30 -22.07
N TYR A 95 -23.03 10.04 -23.38
CA TYR A 95 -24.32 10.05 -24.07
C TYR A 95 -25.07 8.72 -24.01
N GLU A 96 -24.54 7.70 -23.33
CA GLU A 96 -25.23 6.41 -23.09
C GLU A 96 -26.48 6.57 -22.18
N ASN A 97 -26.71 7.78 -21.66
CA ASN A 97 -27.89 8.10 -20.87
C ASN A 97 -29.20 7.84 -21.67
N PRO A 98 -30.18 7.11 -21.12
CA PRO A 98 -31.43 6.80 -21.80
C PRO A 98 -32.24 8.05 -22.21
N LYS A 99 -31.96 9.22 -21.62
CA LYS A 99 -32.63 10.49 -21.93
C LYS A 99 -32.23 11.08 -23.28
N THR A 100 -31.04 10.76 -23.81
CA THR A 100 -30.53 11.36 -25.05
C THR A 100 -30.98 10.60 -26.29
N ARG A 101 -32.09 11.05 -26.90
CA ARG A 101 -32.72 10.40 -28.06
C ARG A 101 -31.85 10.38 -29.34
N ARG A 102 -30.93 11.34 -29.50
CA ARG A 102 -30.20 11.55 -30.78
C ARG A 102 -29.20 10.44 -31.15
N LEU A 103 -28.64 9.72 -30.17
CA LEU A 103 -27.63 8.67 -30.40
C LEU A 103 -28.11 7.27 -29.99
N ARG A 104 -29.44 7.09 -29.84
CA ARG A 104 -30.01 5.81 -29.36
C ARG A 104 -29.53 4.61 -30.17
N TRP A 105 -29.41 4.76 -31.50
CA TRP A 105 -28.97 3.70 -32.41
C TRP A 105 -27.56 3.15 -32.10
N LEU A 106 -26.67 3.98 -31.52
CA LEU A 106 -25.30 3.60 -31.16
C LEU A 106 -25.26 2.65 -29.94
N PHE A 107 -26.23 2.81 -29.03
CA PHE A 107 -26.30 2.11 -27.74
C PHE A 107 -27.41 1.05 -27.67
N SER A 108 -28.43 1.12 -28.54
CA SER A 108 -29.60 0.24 -28.41
C SER A 108 -29.52 -1.06 -29.21
N VAL A 109 -28.74 -1.09 -30.28
CA VAL A 109 -28.66 -2.25 -31.18
C VAL A 109 -27.68 -3.26 -30.60
N ASP A 110 -28.17 -4.48 -30.33
CA ASP A 110 -27.32 -5.58 -29.84
C ASP A 110 -26.68 -6.31 -31.04
N TYR A 111 -25.38 -6.11 -31.23
CA TYR A 111 -24.63 -6.74 -32.31
C TYR A 111 -24.27 -8.20 -32.01
N MET A 112 -24.53 -8.71 -30.79
CA MET A 112 -24.33 -10.13 -30.49
C MET A 112 -25.17 -11.03 -31.40
N GLU A 113 -26.36 -10.59 -31.81
CA GLU A 113 -27.21 -11.38 -32.70
C GLU A 113 -26.55 -11.64 -34.06
N TYR A 114 -25.90 -10.62 -34.61
CA TYR A 114 -25.15 -10.74 -35.86
C TYR A 114 -23.90 -11.59 -35.68
N LEU A 115 -23.17 -11.41 -34.57
CA LEU A 115 -21.98 -12.20 -34.26
C LEU A 115 -22.33 -13.69 -34.14
N TRP A 116 -23.40 -14.03 -33.43
CA TRP A 116 -23.88 -15.41 -33.33
C TRP A 116 -24.32 -15.99 -34.66
N LYS A 117 -24.99 -15.20 -35.51
CA LYS A 117 -25.37 -15.66 -36.86
C LYS A 117 -24.15 -15.94 -37.74
N VAL A 118 -23.13 -15.10 -37.64
CA VAL A 118 -21.84 -15.29 -38.31
C VAL A 118 -21.16 -16.56 -37.79
N LEU A 119 -21.06 -16.72 -36.47
CA LEU A 119 -20.50 -17.93 -35.84
C LEU A 119 -21.28 -19.19 -36.24
N GLU A 120 -22.60 -19.17 -36.20
CA GLU A 120 -23.45 -20.29 -36.64
C GLU A 120 -23.16 -20.68 -38.09
N THR A 121 -22.98 -19.67 -38.98
CA THR A 121 -22.64 -19.88 -40.38
C THR A 121 -21.25 -20.50 -40.57
N PHE A 122 -20.24 -20.06 -39.81
CA PHE A 122 -18.85 -20.51 -39.98
C PHE A 122 -18.48 -21.77 -39.19
N THR A 123 -19.11 -21.99 -38.04
CA THR A 123 -18.66 -22.99 -37.04
C THR A 123 -19.73 -24.01 -36.66
N SER A 124 -20.94 -23.91 -37.22
CA SER A 124 -22.09 -24.77 -36.88
C SER A 124 -22.52 -24.75 -35.40
N PHE A 125 -21.99 -23.82 -34.59
CA PHE A 125 -22.41 -23.65 -33.20
C PHE A 125 -23.82 -23.06 -33.16
N LYS A 126 -24.77 -23.79 -32.56
CA LYS A 126 -26.13 -23.30 -32.33
C LYS A 126 -26.10 -22.11 -31.37
N ARG A 127 -26.82 -21.04 -31.73
CA ARG A 127 -26.97 -19.84 -30.89
C ARG A 127 -27.54 -20.23 -29.51
N PRO A 128 -26.87 -19.89 -28.40
CA PRO A 128 -27.43 -20.09 -27.07
C PRO A 128 -28.61 -19.13 -26.85
N LEU A 129 -29.64 -19.59 -26.12
CA LEU A 129 -30.71 -18.73 -25.66
C LEU A 129 -30.15 -17.85 -24.53
N TYR A 130 -29.92 -16.57 -24.81
CA TYR A 130 -29.42 -15.62 -23.82
C TYR A 130 -30.39 -14.45 -23.62
N ARG A 131 -30.28 -13.83 -22.45
CA ARG A 131 -30.97 -12.59 -22.11
C ARG A 131 -29.96 -11.47 -22.01
N SER A 132 -30.19 -10.36 -22.71
CA SER A 132 -29.31 -9.19 -22.70
C SER A 132 -29.98 -7.94 -22.13
N ASP A 133 -31.08 -8.12 -21.39
CA ASP A 133 -31.74 -7.03 -20.67
C ASP A 133 -30.76 -6.45 -19.65
N GLU A 134 -30.31 -5.23 -19.92
CA GLU A 134 -29.52 -4.45 -18.99
C GLU A 134 -30.48 -3.83 -18.00
N HIS A 135 -29.99 -3.56 -16.79
CA HIS A 135 -30.82 -2.82 -15.85
C HIS A 135 -31.11 -1.47 -16.52
N ASP A 136 -32.38 -1.14 -16.76
CA ASP A 136 -32.75 0.26 -16.93
C ASP A 136 -32.28 0.90 -15.62
N VAL A 137 -31.09 1.50 -15.65
CA VAL A 137 -30.51 2.22 -14.53
C VAL A 137 -31.40 3.44 -14.39
N TRP A 138 -32.58 3.23 -13.80
CA TRP A 138 -33.26 4.30 -13.12
C TRP A 138 -32.20 4.87 -12.21
N PRO A 139 -31.89 6.18 -12.29
CA PRO A 139 -30.93 6.78 -11.40
C PRO A 139 -31.42 6.44 -10.00
N VAL A 140 -30.79 5.43 -9.36
CA VAL A 140 -31.03 5.12 -7.96
C VAL A 140 -30.78 6.46 -7.32
N PRO A 141 -31.80 7.10 -6.72
CA PRO A 141 -31.68 8.49 -6.36
C PRO A 141 -30.48 8.61 -5.45
N TRP A 142 -29.37 9.15 -5.98
CA TRP A 142 -28.16 9.49 -5.24
C TRP A 142 -28.50 10.47 -4.09
N SER A 143 -29.75 10.94 -4.04
CA SER A 143 -30.39 11.73 -2.99
C SER A 143 -30.68 11.00 -1.68
N VAL A 144 -30.68 9.66 -1.59
CA VAL A 144 -31.08 9.02 -0.32
C VAL A 144 -29.96 9.08 0.73
N ASN A 145 -28.70 9.28 0.33
CA ASN A 145 -27.65 9.56 1.31
C ASN A 145 -26.50 10.42 0.75
N PRO A 146 -26.61 11.76 0.80
CA PRO A 146 -25.56 12.67 0.33
C PRO A 146 -24.25 12.57 1.13
N SER A 147 -24.17 11.73 2.16
CA SER A 147 -22.91 11.46 2.85
C SER A 147 -22.03 10.41 2.15
N ARG A 148 -22.57 9.63 1.19
CA ARG A 148 -21.82 8.60 0.42
C ARG A 148 -21.56 9.01 -1.03
N HIS A 149 -20.92 10.16 -1.25
CA HIS A 149 -20.52 10.63 -2.59
C HIS A 149 -19.34 9.88 -3.22
N ARG A 150 -18.87 8.78 -2.61
CA ARG A 150 -17.72 8.04 -3.13
C ARG A 150 -18.22 6.84 -3.93
N PRO A 151 -17.75 6.64 -5.16
CA PRO A 151 -18.05 5.42 -5.90
C PRO A 151 -17.51 4.22 -5.11
N PRO A 152 -18.28 3.12 -4.99
CA PRO A 152 -17.86 1.96 -4.20
C PRO A 152 -16.59 1.34 -4.80
N ILE A 153 -15.71 0.84 -3.92
CA ILE A 153 -14.50 0.11 -4.34
C ILE A 153 -14.89 -1.36 -4.46
N THR A 154 -15.27 -1.78 -5.66
CA THR A 154 -15.68 -3.16 -5.96
C THR A 154 -14.46 -4.04 -6.22
N ALA A 155 -14.58 -5.37 -6.06
CA ALA A 155 -13.47 -6.28 -6.33
C ALA A 155 -12.99 -6.20 -7.79
N TYR A 156 -13.91 -5.98 -8.73
CA TYR A 156 -13.57 -5.69 -10.13
C TYR A 156 -12.63 -4.48 -10.26
N ARG A 157 -12.95 -3.35 -9.63
CA ARG A 157 -12.12 -2.13 -9.67
C ARG A 157 -10.76 -2.37 -9.04
N VAL A 158 -10.69 -3.15 -7.97
CA VAL A 158 -9.42 -3.58 -7.35
C VAL A 158 -8.61 -4.47 -8.28
N LEU A 159 -9.25 -5.41 -8.99
CA LEU A 159 -8.58 -6.26 -9.97
C LEU A 159 -7.99 -5.42 -11.12
N VAL A 160 -8.78 -4.50 -11.68
CA VAL A 160 -8.36 -3.60 -12.76
C VAL A 160 -7.15 -2.77 -12.33
N THR A 161 -7.20 -2.14 -11.16
CA THR A 161 -6.09 -1.33 -10.67
C THR A 161 -4.85 -2.16 -10.40
N LEU A 162 -5.00 -3.37 -9.85
CA LEU A 162 -3.88 -4.29 -9.62
C LEU A 162 -3.24 -4.70 -10.95
N ILE A 163 -4.03 -5.08 -11.95
CA ILE A 163 -3.57 -5.42 -13.31
C ILE A 163 -2.79 -4.26 -13.94
N VAL A 164 -3.36 -3.05 -13.92
CA VAL A 164 -2.71 -1.87 -14.52
C VAL A 164 -1.40 -1.53 -13.80
N SER A 165 -1.41 -1.61 -12.47
CA SER A 165 -0.23 -1.32 -11.64
C SER A 165 0.89 -2.32 -11.87
N THR A 166 0.60 -3.62 -11.82
CA THR A 166 1.62 -4.67 -11.99
C THR A 166 2.25 -4.59 -13.38
N PHE A 167 1.46 -4.37 -14.43
CA PHE A 167 2.01 -4.24 -15.78
C PHE A 167 2.78 -2.94 -15.99
N GLY A 168 2.35 -1.84 -15.38
CA GLY A 168 3.12 -0.60 -15.35
C GLY A 168 4.51 -0.80 -14.73
N VAL A 169 4.58 -1.51 -13.59
CA VAL A 169 5.84 -1.82 -12.90
C VAL A 169 6.72 -2.77 -13.73
N VAL A 170 6.15 -3.84 -14.30
CA VAL A 170 6.90 -4.80 -15.14
C VAL A 170 7.46 -4.12 -16.39
N LYS A 171 6.66 -3.30 -17.08
CA LYS A 171 7.11 -2.50 -18.23
C LYS A 171 8.27 -1.59 -17.80
N TRP A 172 8.11 -0.83 -16.72
CA TRP A 172 9.13 0.07 -16.23
C TRP A 172 10.44 -0.66 -15.91
N ALA A 173 10.36 -1.81 -15.26
CA ALA A 173 11.52 -2.64 -14.97
C ALA A 173 12.23 -3.13 -16.23
N LEU A 174 11.49 -3.60 -17.25
CA LEU A 174 12.06 -4.02 -18.53
C LEU A 174 12.76 -2.87 -19.26
N LEU A 175 12.17 -1.67 -19.25
CA LEU A 175 12.77 -0.48 -19.85
C LEU A 175 14.09 -0.10 -19.17
N ILE A 176 14.18 -0.21 -17.84
CA ILE A 176 15.42 0.07 -17.09
C ILE A 176 16.54 -0.90 -17.44
N VAL A 177 16.22 -2.19 -17.62
CA VAL A 177 17.22 -3.21 -17.98
C VAL A 177 17.64 -3.11 -19.46
N GLY A 178 16.93 -2.32 -20.27
CA GLY A 178 17.20 -2.13 -21.70
C GLY A 178 16.44 -3.09 -22.63
N PHE A 179 15.47 -3.84 -22.10
CA PHE A 179 14.61 -4.78 -22.84
C PHE A 179 13.43 -4.05 -23.50
N GLN A 180 13.74 -3.20 -24.48
CA GLN A 180 12.76 -2.34 -25.17
C GLN A 180 11.74 -3.14 -25.99
N VAL A 181 12.17 -4.23 -26.64
CA VAL A 181 11.31 -5.06 -27.49
C VAL A 181 10.33 -5.86 -26.62
N GLU A 182 10.81 -6.41 -25.51
CA GLU A 182 10.01 -7.16 -24.55
C GLU A 182 9.00 -6.24 -23.86
N ALA A 183 9.41 -5.03 -23.46
CA ALA A 183 8.50 -4.03 -22.90
C ALA A 183 7.37 -3.69 -23.89
N THR A 184 7.71 -3.47 -25.16
CA THR A 184 6.74 -3.18 -26.23
C THR A 184 5.82 -4.38 -26.50
N THR A 185 6.36 -5.59 -26.49
CA THR A 185 5.59 -6.82 -26.71
C THR A 185 4.60 -7.05 -25.58
N MET A 186 5.05 -6.86 -24.33
CA MET A 186 4.19 -6.90 -23.16
C MET A 186 3.06 -5.89 -23.29
N GLU A 187 3.36 -4.63 -23.63
CA GLU A 187 2.33 -3.62 -23.89
C GLU A 187 1.31 -4.06 -24.92
N CYS A 188 1.75 -4.65 -26.05
CA CYS A 188 0.83 -5.10 -27.09
C CYS A 188 -0.09 -6.22 -26.57
N VAL A 189 0.47 -7.25 -25.94
CA VAL A 189 -0.33 -8.38 -25.43
C VAL A 189 -1.30 -7.92 -24.34
N PHE A 190 -0.85 -7.07 -23.41
CA PHE A 190 -1.69 -6.56 -22.33
C PHE A 190 -2.76 -5.59 -22.81
N ALA A 191 -2.39 -4.61 -23.62
CA ALA A 191 -3.31 -3.61 -24.13
C ALA A 191 -4.38 -4.24 -25.02
N VAL A 192 -4.04 -5.27 -25.79
CA VAL A 192 -5.01 -5.91 -26.69
C VAL A 192 -5.80 -6.99 -25.97
N VAL A 193 -5.15 -8.02 -25.42
CA VAL A 193 -5.86 -9.20 -24.91
C VAL A 193 -6.46 -8.91 -23.54
N ILE A 194 -5.63 -8.47 -22.60
CA ILE A 194 -6.07 -8.34 -21.20
C ILE A 194 -6.99 -7.16 -21.01
N ALA A 195 -6.71 -6.00 -21.63
CA ALA A 195 -7.64 -4.87 -21.54
C ALA A 195 -9.00 -5.20 -22.17
N THR A 196 -9.03 -5.93 -23.29
CA THR A 196 -10.29 -6.37 -23.91
C THR A 196 -11.04 -7.36 -23.03
N CYS A 197 -10.36 -8.36 -22.45
CA CYS A 197 -10.97 -9.31 -21.52
C CYS A 197 -11.52 -8.62 -20.26
N VAL A 198 -10.75 -7.71 -19.68
CA VAL A 198 -11.15 -6.93 -18.50
C VAL A 198 -12.31 -6.00 -18.83
N TYR A 199 -12.30 -5.35 -19.99
CA TYR A 199 -13.42 -4.54 -20.48
C TYR A 199 -14.69 -5.37 -20.62
N TRP A 200 -14.61 -6.54 -21.27
CA TRP A 200 -15.71 -7.49 -21.38
C TRP A 200 -16.24 -7.94 -20.02
N LEU A 201 -15.35 -8.23 -19.08
CA LEU A 201 -15.72 -8.57 -17.72
C LEU A 201 -16.43 -7.40 -17.04
N GLY A 202 -15.96 -6.16 -17.24
CA GLY A 202 -16.58 -4.95 -16.72
C GLY A 202 -18.02 -4.73 -17.19
N LEU A 203 -18.39 -5.19 -18.39
CA LEU A 203 -19.77 -5.12 -18.87
C LEU A 203 -20.77 -5.91 -18.01
N TYR A 204 -20.29 -6.88 -17.21
CA TYR A 204 -21.14 -7.61 -16.25
C TYR A 204 -21.50 -6.77 -15.00
N GLU A 205 -20.81 -5.65 -14.74
CA GLU A 205 -21.16 -4.70 -13.66
C GLU A 205 -22.57 -4.13 -13.86
N GLU A 206 -23.05 -4.06 -15.10
CA GLU A 206 -24.37 -3.54 -15.48
C GLU A 206 -25.47 -4.62 -15.54
N SER A 207 -25.16 -5.85 -15.12
CA SER A 207 -26.11 -6.96 -15.22
C SER A 207 -27.33 -6.77 -14.32
N ALA A 208 -28.54 -6.87 -14.89
CA ALA A 208 -29.79 -6.79 -14.13
C ALA A 208 -29.94 -7.92 -13.09
N PHE A 209 -29.27 -9.06 -13.32
CA PHE A 209 -29.35 -10.25 -12.48
C PHE A 209 -28.31 -10.27 -11.34
N ARG A 210 -27.52 -9.19 -11.17
CA ARG A 210 -26.42 -9.13 -10.19
C ARG A 210 -25.50 -10.35 -10.30
N THR A 211 -25.11 -10.67 -11.54
CA THR A 211 -24.23 -11.81 -11.81
C THR A 211 -22.90 -11.57 -11.08
N TYR A 212 -22.50 -12.47 -10.19
CA TYR A 212 -21.34 -12.30 -9.29
C TYR A 212 -21.43 -11.06 -8.38
N PRO A 213 -22.39 -11.02 -7.44
CA PRO A 213 -22.63 -9.84 -6.61
C PRO A 213 -21.44 -9.50 -5.70
N SER A 214 -20.68 -10.51 -5.27
CA SER A 214 -19.42 -10.30 -4.53
C SER A 214 -18.39 -9.53 -5.34
N PHE A 215 -18.32 -9.76 -6.65
CA PHE A 215 -17.28 -9.18 -7.48
C PHE A 215 -17.59 -7.73 -7.90
N PHE A 216 -18.85 -7.45 -8.24
CA PHE A 216 -19.27 -6.15 -8.79
C PHE A 216 -20.03 -5.23 -7.83
N HIS A 217 -20.61 -5.72 -6.73
CA HIS A 217 -21.52 -4.91 -5.92
C HIS A 217 -21.14 -4.79 -4.45
N VAL A 218 -20.29 -5.68 -3.94
CA VAL A 218 -19.77 -5.54 -2.57
C VAL A 218 -18.74 -4.41 -2.54
N ASP A 219 -18.95 -3.47 -1.64
CA ASP A 219 -18.00 -2.39 -1.38
C ASP A 219 -16.90 -2.89 -0.44
N TYR A 220 -15.68 -3.00 -0.96
CA TYR A 220 -14.50 -3.43 -0.23
C TYR A 220 -13.73 -2.27 0.40
N THR A 221 -14.27 -1.04 0.38
CA THR A 221 -13.57 0.15 0.91
C THR A 221 -13.03 -0.07 2.32
N ASP A 222 -13.83 -0.60 3.25
CA ASP A 222 -13.39 -0.81 4.63
C ASP A 222 -12.28 -1.85 4.75
N HIS A 223 -12.38 -2.95 3.99
CA HIS A 223 -11.36 -3.99 3.93
C HIS A 223 -10.06 -3.48 3.30
N LEU A 224 -10.18 -2.68 2.25
CA LEU A 224 -9.05 -2.15 1.51
C LEU A 224 -8.38 -1.01 2.27
N VAL A 225 -9.12 -0.17 3.00
CA VAL A 225 -8.53 0.83 3.91
C VAL A 225 -7.80 0.15 5.06
N PHE A 226 -8.38 -0.91 5.64
CA PHE A 226 -7.69 -1.70 6.67
C PHE A 226 -6.42 -2.35 6.10
N GLY A 227 -6.53 -2.99 4.94
CA GLY A 227 -5.42 -3.63 4.24
C GLY A 227 -4.35 -2.64 3.80
N LEU A 228 -4.73 -1.46 3.27
CA LEU A 228 -3.82 -0.38 2.90
C LEU A 228 -3.18 0.27 4.12
N ARG A 229 -3.86 0.36 5.25
CA ARG A 229 -3.24 0.87 6.49
C ARG A 229 -2.22 -0.13 7.04
N GLN A 230 -2.47 -1.42 6.86
CA GLN A 230 -1.49 -2.46 7.18
C GLN A 230 -0.35 -2.49 6.16
N ALA A 231 -0.67 -2.34 4.87
CA ALA A 231 0.30 -2.30 3.78
C ALA A 231 1.08 -1.00 3.74
N SER A 232 0.56 0.12 4.26
CA SER A 232 1.30 1.38 4.40
C SER A 232 2.36 1.23 5.48
N SER A 233 2.09 0.48 6.55
CA SER A 233 3.14 0.13 7.52
C SER A 233 4.21 -0.77 6.90
N ILE A 234 3.82 -1.70 6.02
CA ILE A 234 4.77 -2.52 5.24
C ILE A 234 5.51 -1.67 4.19
N GLY A 235 4.84 -0.70 3.58
CA GLY A 235 5.38 0.19 2.56
C GLY A 235 6.35 1.20 3.16
N GLU A 236 6.02 1.78 4.33
CA GLU A 236 6.92 2.59 5.16
C GLU A 236 8.17 1.78 5.51
N PHE A 237 7.99 0.52 5.90
CA PHE A 237 9.11 -0.39 6.13
C PHE A 237 9.99 -0.58 4.89
N PHE A 238 9.41 -0.84 3.71
CA PHE A 238 10.17 -0.97 2.48
C PHE A 238 10.82 0.35 2.04
N LEU A 239 10.15 1.49 2.25
CA LEU A 239 10.71 2.82 1.98
C LEU A 239 11.89 3.12 2.91
N HIS A 240 11.81 2.73 4.19
CA HIS A 240 12.95 2.83 5.10
C HIS A 240 14.10 1.93 4.68
N LEU A 241 13.81 0.67 4.28
CA LEU A 241 14.83 -0.25 3.76
C LEU A 241 15.49 0.30 2.50
N LEU A 242 14.69 0.84 1.57
CA LEU A 242 15.16 1.45 0.33
C LEU A 242 15.98 2.71 0.62
N GLY A 243 15.56 3.54 1.59
CA GLY A 243 16.32 4.71 2.02
C GLY A 243 17.67 4.35 2.62
N ILE A 244 17.75 3.29 3.43
CA ILE A 244 19.02 2.76 3.96
C ILE A 244 19.89 2.19 2.82
N ALA A 245 19.29 1.45 1.89
CA ALA A 245 20.00 0.93 0.71
C ALA A 245 20.53 2.05 -0.19
N PHE A 246 19.75 3.11 -0.41
CA PHE A 246 20.16 4.26 -1.20
C PHE A 246 21.25 5.07 -0.50
N ALA A 247 21.11 5.32 0.80
CA ALA A 247 22.14 6.00 1.58
C ALA A 247 23.46 5.22 1.55
N SER A 248 23.43 3.92 1.80
CA SER A 248 24.62 3.05 1.74
C SER A 248 25.24 3.02 0.34
N ALA A 249 24.44 2.90 -0.72
CA ALA A 249 24.94 2.95 -2.10
C ALA A 249 25.58 4.30 -2.44
N TRP A 250 24.96 5.41 -2.03
CA TRP A 250 25.50 6.76 -2.20
C TRP A 250 26.83 6.92 -1.46
N PHE A 251 26.95 6.40 -0.24
CA PHE A 251 28.19 6.42 0.52
C PHE A 251 29.30 5.62 -0.16
N VAL A 252 29.01 4.39 -0.62
CA VAL A 252 29.99 3.58 -1.37
C VAL A 252 30.45 4.31 -2.63
N PHE A 253 29.52 4.92 -3.37
CA PHE A 253 29.84 5.71 -4.56
C PHE A 253 30.71 6.92 -4.23
N ALA A 254 30.36 7.70 -3.20
CA ALA A 254 31.13 8.87 -2.77
C ALA A 254 32.53 8.48 -2.30
N SER A 255 32.66 7.40 -1.51
CA SER A 255 33.96 6.86 -1.09
C SER A 255 34.80 6.41 -2.27
N TRP A 256 34.22 5.67 -3.22
CA TRP A 256 34.91 5.26 -4.44
C TRP A 256 35.38 6.47 -5.26
N PHE A 257 34.54 7.50 -5.41
CA PHE A 257 34.87 8.73 -6.13
C PHE A 257 36.02 9.50 -5.47
N ILE A 258 35.99 9.65 -4.14
CA ILE A 258 37.06 10.29 -3.38
C ILE A 258 38.37 9.51 -3.50
N ILE A 259 38.34 8.19 -3.33
CA ILE A 259 39.50 7.31 -3.50
C ILE A 259 40.09 7.48 -4.89
N ARG A 260 39.24 7.45 -5.93
CA ARG A 260 39.70 7.57 -7.32
C ARG A 260 40.35 8.91 -7.60
N MET A 261 39.70 10.02 -7.22
CA MET A 261 40.25 11.37 -7.36
C MET A 261 41.58 11.53 -6.63
N TRP A 262 41.69 10.92 -5.44
CA TRP A 262 42.88 10.99 -4.61
C TRP A 262 44.04 10.16 -5.16
N VAL A 263 43.79 8.89 -5.54
CA VAL A 263 44.79 8.01 -6.16
C VAL A 263 45.33 8.61 -7.46
N THR A 264 44.47 9.23 -8.28
CA THR A 264 44.93 9.89 -9.51
C THR A 264 45.80 11.11 -9.25
N ASN A 265 45.51 11.88 -8.19
CA ASN A 265 46.35 13.02 -7.80
C ASN A 265 47.66 12.57 -7.14
N TRP A 266 47.63 11.49 -6.36
CA TRP A 266 48.80 10.89 -5.71
C TRP A 266 49.79 10.30 -6.71
N LEU A 267 49.31 9.52 -7.69
CA LEU A 267 50.16 9.00 -8.78
C LEU A 267 50.87 10.13 -9.55
N ARG A 268 50.30 11.35 -9.50
CA ARG A 268 50.84 12.53 -10.17
C ARG A 268 51.89 13.27 -9.34
N SER A 269 51.89 13.14 -8.01
CA SER A 269 52.75 13.96 -7.13
C SER A 269 54.14 13.37 -6.86
N GLY A 270 54.39 12.08 -7.15
CA GLY A 270 55.73 11.49 -7.20
C GLY A 270 56.55 11.52 -5.89
N THR A 271 55.94 11.79 -4.73
CA THR A 271 56.62 11.94 -3.44
C THR A 271 56.60 10.66 -2.60
N SER A 272 57.75 10.31 -2.02
CA SER A 272 57.96 9.16 -1.12
C SER A 272 57.40 9.44 0.29
N TYR A 273 56.28 8.78 0.57
CA TYR A 273 55.49 8.60 1.81
C TYR A 273 55.92 9.21 3.16
N THR A 274 54.97 9.90 3.81
CA THR A 274 54.78 9.97 5.28
C THR A 274 53.33 10.33 5.64
N ALA A 275 52.66 9.54 6.48
CA ALA A 275 51.34 9.76 7.13
C ALA A 275 49.99 9.45 6.39
N PRO A 276 49.73 9.69 5.09
CA PRO A 276 48.37 9.57 4.54
C PRO A 276 47.90 8.12 4.32
N GLU A 277 48.80 7.14 4.24
CA GLU A 277 48.40 5.73 4.16
C GLU A 277 47.68 5.25 5.42
N LEU A 278 48.13 5.68 6.60
CA LEU A 278 47.47 5.34 7.87
C LEU A 278 46.10 6.03 7.96
N TRP A 279 46.00 7.30 7.52
CA TRP A 279 44.74 8.05 7.49
C TRP A 279 43.69 7.42 6.56
N THR A 280 44.11 6.93 5.38
CA THR A 280 43.19 6.29 4.45
C THR A 280 42.66 4.95 4.97
N HIS A 281 43.52 4.13 5.58
CA HIS A 281 43.08 2.85 6.18
C HIS A 281 42.14 3.08 7.36
N MET A 282 42.42 4.11 8.18
CA MET A 282 41.58 4.51 9.30
C MET A 282 40.23 5.10 8.82
N LEU A 283 40.20 5.89 7.75
CA LEU A 283 38.97 6.42 7.17
C LEU A 283 38.07 5.29 6.63
N ILE A 284 38.67 4.32 5.93
CA ILE A 284 37.96 3.15 5.39
C ILE A 284 37.37 2.31 6.54
N LEU A 285 38.13 2.05 7.60
CA LEU A 285 37.65 1.33 8.79
C LEU A 285 36.49 2.05 9.50
N ASN A 286 36.54 3.38 9.62
CA ASN A 286 35.47 4.17 10.22
C ASN A 286 34.19 4.21 9.36
N LEU A 287 34.34 4.29 8.03
CA LEU A 287 33.21 4.20 7.11
C LEU A 287 32.55 2.83 7.18
N MET A 288 33.33 1.76 7.26
CA MET A 288 32.82 0.40 7.44
C MET A 288 32.09 0.24 8.80
N ALA A 289 32.62 0.85 9.86
CA ALA A 289 31.96 0.87 11.18
C ALA A 289 30.63 1.65 11.17
N LEU A 290 30.55 2.78 10.46
CA LEU A 290 29.32 3.56 10.31
C LEU A 290 28.24 2.78 9.52
N VAL A 291 28.66 2.08 8.46
CA VAL A 291 27.78 1.18 7.69
C VAL A 291 27.28 0.03 8.56
N ALA A 292 28.14 -0.57 9.38
CA ALA A 292 27.74 -1.63 10.30
C ALA A 292 26.75 -1.13 11.38
N ILE A 293 26.99 0.05 11.96
CA ILE A 293 26.11 0.65 12.99
C ILE A 293 24.74 1.02 12.38
N SER A 294 24.73 1.60 11.19
CA SER A 294 23.46 1.94 10.50
C SER A 294 22.69 0.68 10.08
N ALA A 295 23.37 -0.39 9.68
CA ALA A 295 22.73 -1.68 9.41
C ALA A 295 22.12 -2.33 10.67
N VAL A 296 22.84 -2.29 11.81
CA VAL A 296 22.32 -2.80 13.10
C VAL A 296 21.14 -1.96 13.59
N PHE A 297 21.20 -0.64 13.43
CA PHE A 297 20.09 0.25 13.78
C PHE A 297 18.87 0.00 12.88
N GLY A 298 19.09 -0.16 11.57
CA GLY A 298 18.06 -0.57 10.63
C GLY A 298 17.41 -1.90 11.03
N ALA A 299 18.20 -2.92 11.33
CA ALA A 299 17.71 -4.22 11.78
C ALA A 299 16.91 -4.14 13.09
N ALA A 300 17.33 -3.31 14.05
CA ALA A 300 16.61 -3.10 15.30
C ALA A 300 15.25 -2.40 15.10
N VAL A 301 15.18 -1.39 14.22
CA VAL A 301 13.91 -0.73 13.85
C VAL A 301 12.99 -1.70 13.12
N ILE A 302 13.55 -2.55 12.25
CA ILE A 302 12.84 -3.61 11.52
C ILE A 302 12.24 -4.64 12.49
N LEU A 303 13.04 -5.15 13.44
CA LEU A 303 12.57 -6.12 14.44
C LEU A 303 11.52 -5.51 15.38
N ASN A 304 11.68 -4.24 15.77
CA ASN A 304 10.70 -3.54 16.61
C ASN A 304 9.37 -3.31 15.88
N SER A 305 9.41 -2.91 14.61
CA SER A 305 8.21 -2.74 13.78
C SER A 305 7.51 -4.07 13.52
N MET A 306 8.25 -5.16 13.27
CA MET A 306 7.69 -6.50 13.22
C MET A 306 7.05 -6.90 14.55
N PHE A 307 7.70 -6.65 15.69
CA PHE A 307 7.13 -6.99 17.01
C PHE A 307 5.82 -6.26 17.29
N VAL A 308 5.71 -4.98 16.90
CA VAL A 308 4.46 -4.21 17.04
C VAL A 308 3.37 -4.74 16.11
N LEU A 309 3.71 -5.08 14.86
CA LEU A 309 2.78 -5.61 13.87
C LEU A 309 2.26 -7.02 14.23
N TYR A 310 3.15 -7.93 14.64
CA TYR A 310 2.80 -9.30 14.99
C TYR A 310 2.26 -9.43 16.43
N GLY A 311 2.73 -8.60 17.37
CA GLY A 311 2.25 -8.56 18.75
C GLY A 311 0.81 -8.03 18.88
N GLY A 312 0.40 -7.09 18.03
CA GLY A 312 -1.00 -6.64 17.94
C GLY A 312 -1.91 -7.60 17.17
N GLY A 313 -1.35 -8.32 16.19
CA GLY A 313 -2.10 -9.18 15.27
C GLY A 313 -2.45 -10.57 15.82
N THR A 314 -1.61 -11.17 16.66
CA THR A 314 -1.86 -12.54 17.19
C THR A 314 -3.12 -12.63 18.03
N VAL A 315 -3.44 -11.61 18.82
CA VAL A 315 -4.68 -11.57 19.62
C VAL A 315 -5.92 -11.33 18.75
N SER A 316 -5.79 -10.66 17.60
CA SER A 316 -6.89 -10.44 16.66
C SER A 316 -7.10 -11.63 15.72
N GLY A 317 -6.03 -12.30 15.28
CA GLY A 317 -6.08 -13.48 14.42
C GLY A 317 -6.69 -14.68 15.14
N VAL A 318 -6.35 -14.91 16.41
CA VAL A 318 -6.99 -15.95 17.23
C VAL A 318 -8.49 -15.68 17.43
N ARG A 319 -8.88 -14.40 17.59
CA ARG A 319 -10.30 -14.01 17.67
C ARG A 319 -11.06 -14.19 16.36
N TYR A 320 -10.39 -14.00 15.22
CA TYR A 320 -10.96 -14.19 13.88
C TYR A 320 -11.09 -15.67 13.54
N ILE A 321 -10.08 -16.49 13.85
CA ILE A 321 -10.11 -17.95 13.69
C ILE A 321 -11.17 -18.57 14.61
N ALA A 322 -11.30 -18.10 15.86
CA ALA A 322 -12.36 -18.56 16.77
C ALA A 322 -13.78 -18.20 16.29
N ARG A 323 -13.96 -17.04 15.62
CA ARG A 323 -15.23 -16.66 14.97
C ARG A 323 -15.53 -17.49 13.72
N MET A 324 -14.52 -17.76 12.90
CA MET A 324 -14.66 -18.59 11.69
C MET A 324 -14.91 -20.06 12.03
N ALA A 325 -14.38 -20.55 13.15
CA ALA A 325 -14.55 -21.93 13.60
C ALA A 325 -15.90 -22.22 14.29
N GLY A 326 -16.85 -21.26 14.31
CA GLY A 326 -18.21 -21.50 14.81
C GLY A 326 -18.34 -21.67 16.33
N TYR A 327 -17.29 -21.38 17.11
CA TYR A 327 -17.29 -21.46 18.58
C TYR A 327 -17.99 -20.25 19.25
N THR A 328 -19.09 -19.76 18.68
CA THR A 328 -19.77 -18.54 19.16
C THR A 328 -20.94 -18.79 20.12
N GLU A 329 -21.36 -20.04 20.37
CA GLU A 329 -22.60 -20.29 21.12
C GLU A 329 -22.44 -20.67 22.60
N GLY A 330 -21.23 -20.64 23.18
CA GLY A 330 -21.03 -21.11 24.57
C GLY A 330 -20.07 -20.33 25.46
N LEU A 331 -19.45 -19.24 24.98
CA LEU A 331 -18.52 -18.49 25.82
C LEU A 331 -19.27 -17.53 26.76
N PRO A 332 -19.10 -17.64 28.09
CA PRO A 332 -19.86 -16.84 29.05
C PRO A 332 -19.61 -15.34 28.84
N PRO A 333 -20.64 -14.49 29.00
CA PRO A 333 -20.56 -13.04 28.84
C PRO A 333 -19.89 -12.41 30.08
N PHE A 334 -18.64 -12.78 30.37
CA PHE A 334 -17.85 -12.14 31.41
C PHE A 334 -16.39 -12.10 31.00
N LEU A 335 -15.93 -10.90 30.63
CA LEU A 335 -14.99 -10.13 31.44
C LEU A 335 -14.59 -8.86 30.69
N HIS A 336 -14.55 -7.76 31.44
CA HIS A 336 -13.98 -6.46 31.10
C HIS A 336 -12.50 -6.58 30.63
N LEU A 337 -12.24 -7.17 29.46
CA LEU A 337 -10.90 -7.27 28.89
C LEU A 337 -10.42 -5.95 28.26
N GLY A 338 -11.32 -4.99 28.07
CA GLY A 338 -11.01 -3.69 27.46
C GLY A 338 -9.95 -2.89 28.21
N GLU A 339 -9.94 -2.95 29.55
CA GLU A 339 -8.92 -2.25 30.34
C GLU A 339 -7.58 -2.99 30.35
N ARG A 340 -7.58 -4.33 30.47
CA ARG A 340 -6.33 -5.13 30.47
C ARG A 340 -5.58 -5.08 29.14
N THR A 341 -6.29 -5.08 28.00
CA THR A 341 -5.63 -4.91 26.69
C THR A 341 -5.09 -3.51 26.50
N SER A 342 -5.78 -2.48 27.03
CA SER A 342 -5.28 -1.09 26.96
C SER A 342 -4.04 -0.85 27.80
N PHE A 343 -3.87 -1.61 28.90
CA PHE A 343 -2.69 -1.55 29.76
C PHE A 343 -1.50 -2.25 29.11
N ALA A 344 -1.68 -3.49 28.62
CA ALA A 344 -0.63 -4.21 27.91
C ALA A 344 -0.15 -3.48 26.65
N LEU A 345 -1.06 -2.82 25.92
CA LEU A 345 -0.72 -2.02 24.75
C LEU A 345 0.05 -0.74 25.13
N ARG A 346 -0.31 -0.08 26.24
CA ARG A 346 0.41 1.10 26.75
C ARG A 346 1.81 0.75 27.25
N VAL A 347 1.97 -0.38 27.93
CA VAL A 347 3.26 -0.88 28.39
C VAL A 347 4.14 -1.27 27.19
N SER A 348 3.58 -2.01 26.22
CA SER A 348 4.30 -2.38 25.00
C SER A 348 4.69 -1.17 24.15
N PHE A 349 3.80 -0.17 24.03
CA PHE A 349 4.10 1.08 23.32
C PHE A 349 5.21 1.89 24.00
N ARG A 350 5.20 1.98 25.35
CA ARG A 350 6.29 2.64 26.10
C ARG A 350 7.63 1.95 25.87
N HIS A 351 7.69 0.62 25.93
CA HIS A 351 8.94 -0.10 25.64
C HIS A 351 9.35 0.00 24.17
N ALA A 352 8.39 -0.03 23.23
CA ALA A 352 8.67 0.07 21.80
C ALA A 352 9.19 1.45 21.36
N VAL A 353 8.85 2.53 22.07
CA VAL A 353 9.35 3.89 21.78
C VAL A 353 10.62 4.20 22.58
N ARG A 354 10.70 3.77 23.84
CA ARG A 354 11.85 4.10 24.70
C ARG A 354 13.11 3.34 24.34
N THR A 355 13.02 2.05 24.01
CA THR A 355 14.19 1.23 23.66
C THR A 355 14.95 1.77 22.43
N PRO A 356 14.31 2.12 21.29
CA PRO A 356 15.04 2.70 20.16
C PRO A 356 15.56 4.11 20.45
N PHE A 357 14.88 4.89 21.30
CA PHE A 357 15.38 6.19 21.74
C PHE A 357 16.66 6.06 22.56
N TYR A 358 16.70 5.16 23.55
CA TYR A 358 17.92 4.88 24.32
C TYR A 358 19.04 4.29 23.46
N ALA A 359 18.73 3.44 22.49
CA ALA A 359 19.71 2.93 21.54
C ALA A 359 20.27 4.03 20.62
N ALA A 360 19.44 4.97 20.18
CA ALA A 360 19.86 6.12 19.37
C ALA A 360 20.76 7.08 20.18
N VAL A 361 20.37 7.38 21.42
CA VAL A 361 21.16 8.19 22.35
C VAL A 361 22.52 7.53 22.64
N LEU A 362 22.53 6.21 22.87
CA LEU A 362 23.76 5.45 23.06
C LEU A 362 24.68 5.50 21.83
N SER A 363 24.10 5.32 20.64
CA SER A 363 24.83 5.38 19.37
C SER A 363 25.44 6.77 19.12
N LEU A 364 24.70 7.83 19.44
CA LEU A 364 25.18 9.21 19.36
C LEU A 364 26.34 9.46 20.34
N PHE A 365 26.24 8.95 21.57
CA PHE A 365 27.31 9.05 22.55
C PHE A 365 28.58 8.31 22.10
N SER A 366 28.45 7.09 21.57
CA SER A 366 29.59 6.36 20.99
C SER A 366 30.22 7.08 19.80
N PHE A 367 29.41 7.70 18.94
CA PHE A 367 29.93 8.49 17.82
C PHE A 367 30.72 9.72 18.31
N CYS A 368 30.18 10.44 19.29
CA CYS A 368 30.85 11.62 19.84
C CYS A 368 32.16 11.28 20.57
N THR A 369 32.24 10.15 21.31
CA THR A 369 33.50 9.72 21.95
C THR A 369 34.55 9.36 20.92
N ILE A 370 34.16 8.61 19.88
CA ILE A 370 35.04 8.26 18.77
C ILE A 370 35.55 9.55 18.12
N ALA A 371 34.67 10.49 17.75
CA ALA A 371 35.05 11.78 17.15
C ALA A 371 36.01 12.60 18.03
N CYS A 372 35.80 12.64 19.35
CA CYS A 372 36.70 13.34 20.27
C CYS A 372 38.09 12.69 20.36
N ILE A 373 38.16 11.35 20.41
CA ILE A 373 39.44 10.63 20.38
C ILE A 373 40.17 10.93 19.07
N TRP A 374 39.46 10.98 17.94
CA TRP A 374 40.05 11.35 16.64
C TRP A 374 40.61 12.76 16.59
N ILE A 375 39.88 13.74 17.16
CA ILE A 375 40.38 15.12 17.25
C ILE A 375 41.67 15.16 18.08
N LEU A 376 41.72 14.43 19.20
CA LEU A 376 42.92 14.39 20.05
C LEU A 376 44.12 13.72 19.36
N VAL A 377 43.90 12.60 18.66
CA VAL A 377 44.94 11.91 17.89
C VAL A 377 45.41 12.76 16.71
N GLY A 378 44.49 13.44 16.02
CA GLY A 378 44.80 14.36 14.93
C GLY A 378 45.61 15.57 15.42
N CYS A 379 45.20 16.18 16.53
CA CYS A 379 45.98 17.24 17.17
C CYS A 379 47.38 16.74 17.56
N TRP A 380 47.51 15.55 18.13
CA TRP A 380 48.81 14.97 18.48
C TRP A 380 49.71 14.76 17.25
N SER A 381 49.16 14.31 16.12
CA SER A 381 49.92 14.17 14.88
C SER A 381 50.40 15.53 14.35
N ILE A 382 49.52 16.53 14.32
CA ILE A 382 49.88 17.90 13.88
C ILE A 382 50.95 18.49 14.81
N PHE A 383 50.87 18.22 16.11
CA PHE A 383 51.89 18.64 17.07
C PHE A 383 53.29 18.12 16.71
N LEU A 384 53.39 16.83 16.35
CA LEU A 384 54.66 16.21 15.98
C LEU A 384 55.23 16.78 14.68
N ASP A 385 54.38 17.11 13.70
CA ASP A 385 54.81 17.76 12.46
C ASP A 385 55.22 19.23 12.69
N VAL A 386 54.47 19.95 13.54
CA VAL A 386 54.74 21.35 13.88
C VAL A 386 56.01 21.50 14.74
N LEU A 387 56.39 20.50 15.53
CA LEU A 387 57.67 20.48 16.25
C LEU A 387 58.89 20.54 15.31
N ASN A 388 58.73 20.16 14.03
CA ASN A 388 59.77 20.27 13.01
C ASN A 388 59.63 21.55 12.13
N ALA A 389 58.60 22.37 12.36
CA ALA A 389 58.30 23.58 11.60
C ALA A 389 58.81 24.86 12.29
N GLU A 390 58.71 26.02 11.62
CA GLU A 390 59.14 27.29 12.18
C GLU A 390 58.33 27.71 13.43
N TRP A 391 58.99 28.41 14.36
CA TRP A 391 58.53 28.64 15.74
C TRP A 391 57.14 29.29 15.88
N TYR A 392 56.68 30.09 14.91
CA TYR A 392 55.35 30.72 14.98
C TYR A 392 54.19 29.74 14.74
N PHE A 393 54.41 28.64 14.00
CA PHE A 393 53.42 27.56 13.86
C PHE A 393 53.24 26.80 15.18
N VAL A 394 54.31 26.64 15.96
CA VAL A 394 54.27 26.06 17.31
C VAL A 394 53.38 26.92 18.21
N CYS A 395 53.55 28.24 18.21
CA CYS A 395 52.70 29.15 19.01
C CYS A 395 51.21 29.08 18.63
N LEU A 396 50.90 29.06 17.33
CA LEU A 396 49.52 29.02 16.84
C LEU A 396 48.85 27.67 17.14
N PHE A 397 49.61 26.58 17.05
CA PHE A 397 49.17 25.25 17.43
C PHE A 397 48.93 25.12 18.94
N VAL A 398 49.80 25.70 19.78
CA VAL A 398 49.63 25.72 21.24
C VAL A 398 48.34 26.47 21.63
N ILE A 399 48.05 27.61 20.99
CA ILE A 399 46.81 28.36 21.22
C ILE A 399 45.58 27.53 20.79
N ALA A 400 45.63 26.88 19.63
CA ALA A 400 44.54 26.01 19.17
C ALA A 400 44.32 24.81 20.11
N CYS A 401 45.39 24.18 20.61
CA CYS A 401 45.31 23.08 21.58
C CYS A 401 44.78 23.52 22.95
N LEU A 402 45.13 24.73 23.41
CA LEU A 402 44.59 25.31 24.64
C LEU A 402 43.06 25.48 24.62
N ILE A 403 42.44 25.52 23.44
CA ILE A 403 40.98 25.63 23.29
C ILE A 403 40.38 24.25 22.97
N ALA A 404 40.96 23.52 22.01
CA ALA A 404 40.41 22.27 21.50
C ALA A 404 40.54 21.10 22.49
N VAL A 405 41.67 20.99 23.21
CA VAL A 405 41.91 19.87 24.14
C VAL A 405 40.99 19.96 25.36
N PRO A 406 40.83 21.11 26.04
CA PRO A 406 39.88 21.21 27.15
C PRO A 406 38.43 20.99 26.72
N ALA A 407 38.04 21.47 25.53
CA ALA A 407 36.70 21.22 24.97
C ALA A 407 36.47 19.72 24.70
N ALA A 408 37.44 19.04 24.08
CA ALA A 408 37.38 17.60 23.84
C ALA A 408 37.37 16.79 25.15
N LEU A 409 38.16 17.18 26.15
CA LEU A 409 38.18 16.54 27.47
C LEU A 409 36.87 16.76 28.24
N LEU A 410 36.26 17.95 28.16
CA LEU A 410 34.94 18.21 28.74
C LEU A 410 33.88 17.33 28.07
N VAL A 411 33.88 17.23 26.75
CA VAL A 411 32.95 16.36 26.01
C VAL A 411 33.20 14.89 26.37
N LEU A 412 34.45 14.43 26.43
CA LEU A 412 34.82 13.08 26.87
C LEU A 412 34.47 12.79 28.33
N PHE A 413 34.33 13.80 29.18
CA PHE A 413 33.90 13.63 30.57
C PHE A 413 32.36 13.60 30.69
N TYR A 414 31.66 14.51 29.98
CA TYR A 414 30.21 14.60 30.04
C TYR A 414 29.50 13.47 29.29
N ILE A 415 30.11 12.87 28.27
CA ILE A 415 29.51 11.75 27.54
C ILE A 415 29.37 10.50 28.42
N PRO A 416 30.43 9.97 29.08
CA PRO A 416 30.29 8.83 30.00
C PRO A 416 29.36 9.13 31.17
N LEU A 417 29.35 10.36 31.67
CA LEU A 417 28.43 10.78 32.73
C LEU A 417 26.97 10.79 32.25
N GLY A 418 26.72 11.32 31.05
CA GLY A 418 25.42 11.29 30.38
C GLY A 418 24.98 9.85 30.09
N PHE A 419 25.88 9.00 29.62
CA PHE A 419 25.66 7.58 29.40
C PHE A 419 25.32 6.85 30.69
N TYR A 420 26.09 7.07 31.76
CA TYR A 420 25.83 6.50 33.08
C TYR A 420 24.46 6.93 33.61
N ASN A 421 24.10 8.21 33.49
CA ASN A 421 22.79 8.72 33.91
C ASN A 421 21.65 8.14 33.07
N CYS A 422 21.85 7.97 31.77
CA CYS A 422 20.88 7.38 30.86
C CYS A 422 20.67 5.88 31.16
N LEU A 423 21.76 5.15 31.39
CA LEU A 423 21.75 3.73 31.79
C LEU A 423 21.12 3.57 33.17
N LYS A 424 21.44 4.45 34.13
CA LYS A 424 20.84 4.46 35.46
C LYS A 424 19.34 4.73 35.40
N ALA A 425 18.89 5.66 34.57
CA ALA A 425 17.46 5.92 34.35
C ALA A 425 16.77 4.73 33.69
N PHE A 426 17.41 4.12 32.68
CA PHE A 426 16.91 2.91 32.03
C PHE A 426 16.77 1.74 33.02
N CYS A 427 17.79 1.47 33.84
CA CYS A 427 17.77 0.43 34.85
C CYS A 427 16.73 0.74 35.93
N ALA A 428 16.64 1.99 36.41
CA ALA A 428 15.64 2.39 37.40
C ALA A 428 14.21 2.14 36.87
N ASP A 429 13.90 2.55 35.64
CA ASP A 429 12.62 2.28 35.00
C ASP A 429 12.39 0.77 34.82
N PHE A 430 13.39 0.01 34.37
CA PHE A 430 13.28 -1.44 34.17
C PHE A 430 13.01 -2.21 35.48
N PHE A 431 13.64 -1.82 36.58
CA PHE A 431 13.48 -2.49 37.88
C PHE A 431 12.26 -1.99 38.68
N THR A 432 11.86 -0.72 38.52
CA THR A 432 10.67 -0.17 39.21
C THR A 432 9.35 -0.69 38.63
N ASP A 433 9.34 -1.07 37.34
CA ASP A 433 8.20 -1.75 36.70
C ASP A 433 8.21 -3.28 36.93
N GLY A 434 9.05 -3.77 37.85
CA GLY A 434 9.17 -5.18 38.21
C GLY A 434 7.88 -5.85 38.72
N PRO A 435 7.90 -7.19 38.89
CA PRO A 435 6.72 -8.04 39.11
C PRO A 435 5.85 -7.65 40.31
N ASP A 436 6.37 -6.89 41.26
CA ASP A 436 5.65 -6.41 42.44
C ASP A 436 4.46 -5.51 42.10
N SER A 437 4.53 -4.75 40.99
CA SER A 437 3.39 -3.96 40.48
C SER A 437 2.24 -4.85 39.99
N ILE A 438 2.57 -6.02 39.45
CA ILE A 438 1.61 -7.04 38.99
C ILE A 438 0.99 -7.76 40.20
N TYR A 439 1.78 -8.06 41.24
CA TYR A 439 1.29 -8.66 42.48
C TYR A 439 0.36 -7.71 43.27
N LEU A 440 0.68 -6.42 43.36
CA LEU A 440 -0.18 -5.42 44.02
C LEU A 440 -1.52 -5.23 43.29
N LEU A 441 -1.54 -5.27 41.96
CA LEU A 441 -2.78 -5.22 41.18
C LEU A 441 -3.60 -6.52 41.28
N ALA A 442 -2.94 -7.68 41.38
CA ALA A 442 -3.62 -8.95 41.63
C ALA A 442 -4.25 -8.99 43.04
N GLN A 443 -3.56 -8.46 44.05
CA GLN A 443 -4.05 -8.43 45.43
C GLN A 443 -5.21 -7.42 45.63
N LYS A 444 -5.18 -6.29 44.93
CA LYS A 444 -6.26 -5.29 44.94
C LYS A 444 -7.53 -5.74 44.20
N GLY A 445 -7.39 -6.66 43.25
CA GLY A 445 -8.53 -7.32 42.60
C GLY A 445 -9.24 -8.32 43.51
N ASN A 446 -8.51 -9.03 44.37
CA ASN A 446 -9.08 -10.06 45.24
C ASN A 446 -9.84 -9.48 46.45
N THR A 447 -9.43 -8.32 46.95
CA THR A 447 -10.11 -7.62 48.07
C THR A 447 -11.44 -6.97 47.69
N ARG A 448 -11.69 -6.70 46.40
CA ARG A 448 -12.99 -6.20 45.91
C ARG A 448 -14.07 -7.28 45.75
N HIS A 449 -13.71 -8.56 45.85
CA HIS A 449 -14.66 -9.67 45.85
C HIS A 449 -15.05 -10.14 47.26
N GLN A 450 -14.45 -9.57 48.31
CA GLN A 450 -14.75 -9.89 49.72
C GLN A 450 -15.52 -8.78 50.46
N LEU A 451 -15.88 -7.70 49.75
CA LEU A 451 -16.85 -6.66 50.16
C LEU A 451 -18.01 -6.71 49.17
#